data_AF-A0A3P7FUQ1-F1
#
_entry.id   AF-A0A3P7FUQ1-F1
#
_cell.length_a   1.000
_cell.length_b   1.000
_cell.length_c   1.000
_cell.angle_alpha   90.00
_cell.angle_beta   90.00
_cell.angle_gamma   90.00
#
_symmetry.space_group_name_H-M   'P 1'
#
loop_
_entity.id
_entity.type
_entity.pdbx_description
1 polymer ?
#
loop_
_entity_poly.entity_id
_entity_poly.type
_entity_poly.pdbx_seq_one_letter_code
_entity_poly.pdbx_strand_id
1 'polypeptide(L)'
;MINSMLTMNPSKRITAAEALKHQWIFQPERVASSMHRQETVECLKKFNAKRKLKALSVFGPDHQKWRPAEMGKELGSSHIV
;
A
#
# COMPACT_ATOMS: atom_id res chain seq x y z
N MET A 1 -4.14 14.34 -4.76
CA MET A 1 -3.29 13.15 -4.99
C MET A 1 -4.06 11.94 -5.54
N ILE A 2 -4.84 11.20 -4.73
CA ILE A 2 -5.42 9.89 -5.12
C ILE A 2 -6.28 9.98 -6.39
N ASN A 3 -7.15 10.99 -6.51
CA ASN A 3 -8.01 11.18 -7.68
C ASN A 3 -7.22 11.35 -8.99
N SER A 4 -6.05 12.00 -8.93
CA SER A 4 -5.16 12.21 -10.08
C SER A 4 -4.50 10.90 -10.53
N MET A 5 -4.25 9.97 -9.60
CA MET A 5 -3.73 8.63 -9.89
C MET A 5 -4.82 7.69 -10.44
N LEU A 6 -6.06 7.86 -9.99
CA LEU A 6 -7.20 7.04 -10.40
C LEU A 6 -7.99 7.65 -11.58
N THR A 7 -7.39 8.58 -12.31
CA THR A 7 -8.03 9.17 -13.50
C THR A 7 -8.22 8.11 -14.58
N MET A 8 -9.45 7.99 -15.08
CA MET A 8 -9.88 6.99 -16.06
C MET A 8 -9.11 7.13 -17.38
N ASN A 9 -9.03 8.36 -17.91
CA ASN A 9 -8.29 8.63 -19.13
C ASN A 9 -6.77 8.54 -18.84
N PRO A 10 -6.05 7.59 -19.46
CA PRO A 10 -4.63 7.39 -19.18
C PRO A 10 -3.78 8.58 -19.61
N SER A 11 -4.13 9.28 -20.69
CA SER A 11 -3.39 10.46 -21.18
C SER A 11 -3.50 11.65 -20.23
N LYS A 12 -4.50 11.66 -19.33
CA LYS A 12 -4.69 12.71 -18.32
C LYS A 12 -4.29 12.25 -16.91
N ARG A 13 -3.88 10.99 -16.75
CA ARG A 13 -3.46 10.43 -15.46
C ARG A 13 -2.09 10.98 -15.11
N ILE A 14 -1.92 11.33 -13.84
CA ILE A 14 -0.63 11.82 -13.33
C ILE A 14 0.48 10.81 -13.60
N THR A 15 1.64 11.29 -14.07
CA THR A 15 2.84 10.46 -14.23
C THR A 15 3.57 10.28 -12.90
N ALA A 16 4.47 9.30 -12.82
CA ALA A 16 5.27 9.06 -11.61
C ALA A 16 6.11 10.30 -11.25
N ALA A 17 6.73 10.95 -12.23
CA ALA A 17 7.54 12.14 -12.03
C ALA A 17 6.74 13.34 -11.51
N GLU A 18 5.49 13.50 -11.95
CA GLU A 18 4.59 14.54 -11.45
C GLU A 18 4.08 14.23 -10.05
N ALA A 19 3.77 12.96 -9.75
CA ALA A 19 3.35 12.53 -8.42
C ALA A 19 4.41 12.85 -7.37
N LEU A 20 5.69 12.62 -7.66
CA LEU A 20 6.80 12.92 -6.75
C LEU A 20 6.91 14.42 -6.40
N LYS A 21 6.43 15.32 -7.27
CA LYS A 21 6.44 16.78 -7.04
C LYS A 21 5.23 17.27 -6.24
N HIS A 22 4.20 16.46 -6.07
CA HIS A 22 3.01 16.87 -5.33
C HIS A 22 3.33 17.00 -3.84
N GLN A 23 2.81 18.06 -3.20
CA GLN A 23 3.21 18.46 -1.84
C GLN A 23 3.06 17.35 -0.78
N TRP A 24 2.00 16.53 -0.88
CA TRP A 24 1.80 15.38 -0.01
C TRP A 24 2.96 14.34 -0.05
N ILE A 25 3.74 14.27 -1.13
CA ILE A 25 4.94 13.42 -1.24
C ILE A 25 6.22 14.22 -1.01
N PHE A 26 6.34 15.41 -1.60
CA PHE A 26 7.57 16.21 -1.51
C PHE A 26 7.79 16.85 -0.13
N GLN A 27 6.71 17.26 0.56
CA GLN A 27 6.72 17.91 1.87
C GLN A 27 5.65 17.31 2.80
N PRO A 28 5.73 16.01 3.12
CA PRO A 28 4.72 15.32 3.90
C PRO A 28 4.58 15.89 5.32
N GLU A 29 5.66 16.35 5.95
CA GLU A 29 5.65 16.95 7.29
C GLU A 29 4.74 18.19 7.40
N ARG A 30 4.46 18.90 6.30
CA ARG A 30 3.58 20.08 6.30
C ARG A 30 2.12 19.75 5.98
N VAL A 31 1.88 18.72 5.18
CA VAL A 31 0.58 18.49 4.52
C VAL A 31 -0.04 17.14 4.89
N ALA A 32 0.78 16.15 5.23
CA ALA A 32 0.30 14.86 5.70
C ALA A 32 -0.04 14.94 7.19
N SER A 33 -1.18 14.35 7.57
CA SER A 33 -1.58 14.26 8.97
C SER A 33 -0.73 13.21 9.70
N SER A 34 -0.23 13.59 10.89
CA SER A 34 0.46 12.72 11.85
C SER A 34 -0.48 11.95 12.77
N MET A 35 -1.80 12.07 12.57
CA MET A 35 -2.79 11.42 13.42
C MET A 35 -2.75 9.90 13.24
N HIS A 36 -2.73 9.18 14.35
CA HIS A 36 -2.90 7.72 14.35
C HIS A 36 -4.29 7.35 13.83
N ARG A 37 -4.36 6.48 12.83
CA ARG A 37 -5.61 6.09 12.16
C ARG A 37 -5.98 4.64 12.49
N GLN A 38 -6.50 4.42 13.70
CA GLN A 38 -6.83 3.09 14.23
C GLN A 38 -7.82 2.28 13.36
N GLU A 39 -8.87 2.92 12.82
CA GLU A 39 -9.81 2.23 11.93
C GLU A 39 -9.13 1.75 10.63
N THR A 40 -8.17 2.54 10.12
CA THR A 40 -7.39 2.17 8.93
C THR A 40 -6.52 0.95 9.23
N VAL A 41 -5.89 0.93 10.41
CA VAL A 41 -5.11 -0.21 10.93
C VAL A 41 -5.94 -1.49 10.94
N GLU A 42 -7.15 -1.45 11.48
CA GLU A 42 -8.03 -2.61 11.58
C GLU A 42 -8.49 -3.12 10.20
N CYS A 43 -8.84 -2.21 9.30
CA CYS A 43 -9.19 -2.55 7.92
C CYS A 43 -8.00 -3.17 7.17
N LEU A 44 -6.78 -2.65 7.37
CA LEU A 44 -5.56 -3.19 6.77
C LEU A 44 -5.25 -4.62 7.26
N LYS A 45 -5.46 -4.92 8.55
CA LYS A 45 -5.30 -6.28 9.09
C LYS A 45 -6.21 -7.28 8.39
N LYS A 46 -7.51 -6.96 8.25
CA LYS A 46 -8.49 -7.80 7.54
C LYS A 46 -8.14 -7.98 6.05
N PHE A 47 -7.74 -6.89 5.39
CA PHE A 47 -7.32 -6.91 3.99
C PHE A 47 -6.12 -7.83 3.76
N ASN A 48 -5.09 -7.70 4.60
CA ASN A 48 -3.87 -8.50 4.51
C ASN A 48 -4.13 -9.99 4.74
N ALA A 49 -4.99 -10.35 5.71
CA ALA A 49 -5.40 -11.73 5.93
C ALA A 49 -6.09 -12.34 4.69
N LYS A 50 -7.03 -11.61 4.09
CA LYS A 50 -7.71 -12.03 2.84
C LYS A 50 -6.72 -12.19 1.69
N ARG A 51 -5.74 -11.29 1.56
CA ARG A 51 -4.72 -11.34 0.50
C ARG A 51 -3.78 -12.53 0.67
N LYS A 52 -3.40 -12.88 1.91
CA LYS A 52 -2.61 -14.08 2.22
C LYS A 52 -3.33 -15.36 1.81
N LEU A 53 -4.62 -15.48 2.15
CA LEU A 53 -5.41 -16.65 1.76
C LEU A 53 -5.52 -16.80 0.24
N LYS A 54 -5.84 -15.71 -0.47
CA LYS A 54 -5.90 -15.72 -1.94
C LYS A 54 -4.54 -16.01 -2.58
N ALA A 55 -3.46 -15.50 -2.01
CA ALA A 55 -2.12 -15.74 -2.54
C ALA A 55 -1.76 -17.23 -2.48
N LEU A 56 -2.12 -17.92 -1.41
CA LEU A 56 -1.92 -19.36 -1.25
C LEU A 56 -2.74 -20.20 -2.24
N SER A 57 -3.95 -19.75 -2.60
CA SER A 57 -4.82 -20.50 -3.52
C SER A 57 -4.56 -20.22 -4.99
N VAL A 58 -4.07 -19.03 -5.34
CA VAL A 58 -3.89 -18.60 -6.74
C VAL A 58 -2.45 -18.77 -7.22
N PHE A 59 -1.47 -18.51 -6.35
CA PHE A 59 -0.07 -18.67 -6.67
C PHE A 59 0.41 -19.91 -5.93
N GLY A 60 0.65 -20.99 -6.68
CA GLY A 60 1.10 -22.27 -6.14
C GLY A 60 2.39 -22.16 -5.30
N PRO A 61 2.85 -23.27 -4.71
CA PRO A 61 3.96 -23.31 -3.76
C PRO A 61 5.30 -22.71 -4.28
N ASP A 62 5.43 -22.56 -5.60
CA ASP A 62 6.65 -22.09 -6.28
C ASP A 62 6.83 -20.57 -6.29
N HIS A 63 5.82 -19.77 -5.91
CA HIS A 63 5.94 -18.31 -5.88
C HIS A 63 6.55 -17.81 -4.55
N GLN A 64 7.87 -18.02 -4.40
CA GLN A 64 8.66 -17.75 -3.19
C GLN A 64 8.39 -16.38 -2.53
N LYS A 65 8.23 -15.32 -3.33
CA LYS A 65 8.04 -13.93 -2.86
C LYS A 65 6.79 -13.69 -2.00
N TRP A 66 5.76 -14.56 -2.06
CA TRP A 66 4.51 -14.36 -1.30
C TRP A 66 4.30 -15.38 -0.18
N ARG A 67 5.32 -16.16 0.20
CA ARG A 67 5.19 -17.12 1.31
C ARG A 67 4.84 -16.41 2.62
N PRO A 68 3.91 -16.94 3.44
CA PRO A 68 3.50 -16.33 4.70
C PRO A 68 4.68 -16.04 5.67
N ALA A 69 5.71 -16.89 5.65
CA ALA A 69 6.90 -16.78 6.48
C ALA A 69 7.86 -15.63 6.07
N GLU A 70 7.85 -15.20 4.80
CA GLU A 70 8.64 -14.06 4.31
C GLU A 70 7.85 -12.75 4.31
N MET A 71 6.52 -12.82 4.13
CA MET A 71 5.65 -11.64 4.20
C MET A 71 5.64 -10.98 5.59
N GLY A 72 5.90 -11.75 6.65
CA GLY A 72 6.07 -11.22 8.02
C GLY A 72 7.48 -10.70 8.33
N LYS A 73 8.44 -10.89 7.42
CA LYS A 73 9.83 -10.44 7.57
C LYS A 73 10.17 -9.21 6.73
N GLU A 74 9.60 -9.06 5.54
CA GLU A 74 9.74 -7.83 4.72
C GLU A 74 8.86 -6.68 5.22
N LEU A 75 7.75 -7.00 5.89
CA LEU A 75 6.97 -6.04 6.64
C LEU A 75 7.37 -6.22 8.10
N GLY A 76 8.42 -5.50 8.51
CA GLY A 76 8.80 -5.38 9.91
C GLY A 76 7.52 -5.21 10.74
N SER A 77 7.32 -6.15 11.66
CA SER A 77 6.11 -6.34 12.47
C SER A 77 5.80 -5.18 13.44
N SER A 78 6.30 -3.99 13.17
CA SER A 78 6.23 -2.83 14.06
C SER A 78 5.93 -1.50 13.36
N HIS A 79 5.77 -1.44 12.03
CA HIS A 79 5.62 -0.14 11.34
C HIS A 79 4.60 -0.05 10.20
N ILE A 80 3.80 -1.09 9.93
CA ILE A 80 2.55 -0.92 9.16
C ILE A 80 1.37 -1.34 10.03
N VAL A 81 1.30 -0.71 11.20
CA VAL A 81 0.13 -0.24 11.97
C VAL A 81 0.65 0.71 13.02
#